data_AF-W6KFJ9-F1
#
_entry.id   AF-W6KFJ9-F1
#
_cell.length_a   1.000
_cell.length_b   1.000
_cell.length_c   1.000
_cell.angle_alpha   90.00
_cell.angle_beta   90.00
_cell.angle_gamma   90.00
#
_symmetry.space_group_name_H-M   'P 1'
#
loop_
_entity.id
_entity.type
_entity.pdbx_description
1 polymer ?
#
loop_
_entity_poly.entity_id
_entity_poly.type
_entity_poly.pdbx_seq_one_letter_code
_entity_poly.pdbx_strand_id
1 'polypeptide(L)'
;MRHHVDCRDAIARGLKNGHSPAEALTYGVFSAHAKNSLNKATEAVIGKGKDLSKVVLSEAQQARIRDAMTDDLLKSGAAYLTDVRKEVQDRMVKEVMDGIFGEGRSQDKAAR
;
A
#
# COMPACT_ATOMS: atom_id res chain seq x y z
N MET A 1 14.72 11.18 13.90
CA MET A 1 13.29 10.98 13.63
C MET A 1 13.14 9.94 12.52
N ARG A 2 12.51 8.79 12.77
CA ARG A 2 12.26 7.78 11.73
C ARG A 2 11.05 8.24 10.92
N HIS A 3 11.28 8.78 9.72
CA HIS A 3 10.20 9.03 8.76
C HIS A 3 9.71 7.68 8.21
N HIS A 4 8.83 7.02 8.97
CA HIS A 4 7.99 5.98 8.42
C HIS A 4 6.83 6.71 7.74
N VAL A 5 6.72 6.59 6.43
CA VAL A 5 5.57 7.14 5.70
C VAL A 5 4.43 6.16 5.92
N ASP A 6 3.40 6.56 6.66
CA ASP A 6 2.16 5.80 6.75
C ASP A 6 1.45 5.86 5.39
N CYS A 7 1.04 4.71 4.87
CA CYS A 7 0.32 4.58 3.62
C CYS A 7 -0.95 5.46 3.63
N ARG A 8 -1.69 5.47 4.74
CA ARG A 8 -2.94 6.26 4.87
C ARG A 8 -2.67 7.76 4.81
N ASP A 9 -1.61 8.24 5.46
CA ASP A 9 -1.23 9.65 5.41
C ASP A 9 -0.74 10.08 4.03
N ALA A 10 -0.09 9.17 3.29
CA ALA A 10 0.32 9.43 1.92
C ALA A 10 -0.86 9.44 0.94
N ILE A 11 -1.83 8.52 1.10
CA ILE A 11 -3.09 8.53 0.34
C ILE A 11 -3.86 9.82 0.60
N ALA A 12 -4.03 10.20 1.87
CA ALA A 12 -4.76 11.41 2.25
C ALA A 12 -4.11 12.68 1.67
N ARG A 13 -2.77 12.75 1.64
CA ARG A 13 -2.05 13.83 0.96
C ARG A 13 -2.28 13.81 -0.55
N GLY A 14 -2.30 12.63 -1.16
CA GLY A 14 -2.60 12.48 -2.58
C GLY A 14 -3.97 13.09 -2.94
N LEU A 15 -5.01 12.70 -2.19
CA LEU A 15 -6.37 13.22 -2.37
C LEU A 15 -6.45 14.75 -2.15
N LYS A 16 -5.78 15.26 -1.11
CA LYS A 16 -5.72 16.72 -0.82
C LYS A 16 -5.05 17.52 -1.94
N ASN A 17 -4.13 16.91 -2.67
CA ASN A 17 -3.41 17.53 -3.78
C ASN A 17 -4.14 17.39 -5.13
N GLY A 18 -5.39 16.90 -5.13
CA GLY A 18 -6.21 16.80 -6.35
C GLY A 18 -5.94 15.57 -7.21
N HIS A 19 -5.16 14.60 -6.73
CA HIS A 19 -5.02 13.32 -7.41
C HIS A 19 -6.34 12.56 -7.42
N SER A 20 -6.60 11.83 -8.50
CA SER A 20 -7.71 10.87 -8.53
C SER A 20 -7.54 9.82 -7.42
N PRO A 21 -8.63 9.17 -6.96
CA PRO A 21 -8.53 8.11 -5.95
C PRO A 21 -7.53 7.00 -6.34
N ALA A 22 -7.46 6.63 -7.62
CA ALA A 22 -6.52 5.65 -8.12
C ALA A 22 -5.05 6.11 -8.01
N GLU A 23 -4.77 7.36 -8.38
CA GLU A 23 -3.44 7.95 -8.27
C GLU A 23 -3.02 8.14 -6.80
N ALA A 24 -3.93 8.58 -5.93
CA ALA A 24 -3.66 8.74 -4.51
C ALA A 24 -3.37 7.40 -3.83
N LEU A 25 -4.11 6.34 -4.19
CA LEU A 25 -3.84 4.97 -3.74
C LEU A 25 -2.47 4.50 -4.21
N THR A 26 -2.17 4.67 -5.50
CA THR A 26 -0.87 4.28 -6.08
C THR A 26 0.28 5.01 -5.40
N TYR A 27 0.15 6.34 -5.24
CA TYR A 27 1.13 7.18 -4.56
C TYR A 27 1.36 6.73 -3.13
N GLY A 28 0.29 6.48 -2.37
CA GLY A 28 0.40 6.12 -0.97
C GLY A 28 1.05 4.76 -0.74
N VAL A 29 0.62 3.75 -1.51
CA VAL A 29 1.18 2.40 -1.43
C VAL A 29 2.66 2.43 -1.82
N PHE A 30 3.00 3.06 -2.94
CA PHE A 30 4.39 3.06 -3.40
C PHE A 30 5.28 3.87 -2.47
N SER A 31 4.79 5.00 -1.93
CA SER A 31 5.55 5.82 -0.98
C SER A 31 5.84 5.09 0.33
N ALA A 32 4.92 4.26 0.83
CA ALA A 32 5.12 3.47 2.03
C ALA A 32 6.20 2.38 1.85
N HIS A 33 6.33 1.84 0.63
CA HIS A 33 7.26 0.75 0.32
C HIS A 33 8.59 1.22 -0.30
N ALA A 34 8.64 2.44 -0.87
CA ALA A 34 9.76 2.95 -1.67
C ALA A 34 11.12 2.83 -0.98
N LYS A 35 11.22 3.20 0.31
CA LYS A 35 12.50 3.13 1.04
C LYS A 35 12.98 1.68 1.21
N ASN A 36 12.08 0.76 1.51
CA ASN A 36 12.43 -0.65 1.67
C ASN A 36 12.82 -1.27 0.33
N SER A 37 12.05 -0.98 -0.72
CA SER A 37 12.34 -1.44 -2.09
C SER A 37 13.67 -0.91 -2.60
N LEU A 38 13.99 0.37 -2.35
CA LEU A 38 15.29 0.95 -2.68
C LEU A 38 16.42 0.24 -1.95
N ASN A 39 16.28 0.01 -0.64
CA ASN A 39 17.31 -0.68 0.14
C ASN A 39 17.54 -2.11 -0.37
N LYS A 40 16.48 -2.88 -0.62
CA LYS A 40 16.58 -4.23 -1.19
C LYS A 40 17.26 -4.23 -2.57
N ALA A 41 16.81 -3.35 -3.46
CA ALA A 41 17.37 -3.20 -4.80
C ALA A 41 18.86 -2.84 -4.75
N THR A 42 19.23 -1.96 -3.82
CA THR A 42 20.62 -1.58 -3.57
C THR A 42 21.45 -2.76 -3.08
N GLU A 43 20.98 -3.47 -2.06
CA GLU A 43 21.66 -4.65 -1.54
C GLU A 43 21.86 -5.72 -2.60
N ALA A 44 20.88 -5.90 -3.50
CA ALA A 44 20.96 -6.86 -4.60
C ALA A 44 22.00 -6.49 -5.66
N VAL A 45 22.24 -5.19 -5.91
CA VAL A 45 23.13 -4.73 -6.99
C VAL A 45 24.55 -4.45 -6.50
N ILE A 46 24.73 -3.86 -5.32
CA ILE A 46 26.05 -3.45 -4.82
C ILE A 46 26.54 -4.21 -3.59
N GLY A 47 25.68 -5.05 -2.98
CA GLY A 47 25.98 -5.88 -1.82
C GLY A 47 25.48 -5.30 -0.49
N LYS A 48 25.26 -6.18 0.48
CA LYS A 48 24.76 -5.83 1.82
C LYS A 48 25.69 -4.85 2.56
N GLY A 49 25.08 -3.91 3.28
CA GLY A 49 25.81 -2.95 4.13
C GLY A 49 26.48 -1.78 3.39
N LYS A 50 26.34 -1.70 2.06
CA LYS A 50 26.81 -0.53 1.30
C LYS A 50 25.77 0.58 1.30
N ASP A 51 26.22 1.76 1.68
CA ASP A 51 25.41 2.97 1.72
C ASP A 51 25.40 3.62 0.33
N LEU A 52 24.21 3.73 -0.27
CA LEU A 52 23.96 4.37 -1.57
C LEU A 52 24.55 5.79 -1.64
N SER A 53 24.57 6.52 -0.52
CA SER A 53 25.13 7.88 -0.47
C SER A 53 26.66 7.93 -0.54
N LYS A 54 27.33 6.78 -0.37
CA LYS A 54 28.80 6.66 -0.33
C LYS A 54 29.37 5.89 -1.51
N VAL A 55 28.53 5.45 -2.45
CA VAL A 55 28.93 4.62 -3.59
C VAL A 55 28.61 5.34 -4.88
N VAL A 56 29.63 5.55 -5.71
CA VAL A 56 29.44 6.03 -7.09
C VAL A 56 28.97 4.84 -7.93
N LEU A 57 27.75 4.92 -8.42
CA LEU A 57 27.13 3.87 -9.24
C LEU A 57 27.38 4.12 -10.72
N SER A 58 27.79 3.08 -11.44
CA SER A 58 27.79 3.13 -12.91
C SER A 58 26.37 3.21 -13.46
N GLU A 59 26.19 3.70 -14.68
CA GLU A 59 24.88 3.76 -15.34
C GLU A 59 24.19 2.39 -15.37
N ALA A 60 24.95 1.32 -15.63
CA ALA A 60 24.45 -0.04 -15.62
C ALA A 60 23.94 -0.48 -14.23
N GLN A 61 24.60 -0.05 -13.15
CA GLN A 61 24.14 -0.33 -11.79
C GLN A 61 22.89 0.48 -11.44
N GLN A 62 22.83 1.74 -11.85
CA GLN A 62 21.64 2.59 -11.65
C GLN A 62 20.42 2.00 -12.36
N ALA A 63 20.57 1.52 -13.60
CA ALA A 63 19.52 0.86 -14.34
C ALA A 63 19.02 -0.39 -13.60
N ARG A 64 19.94 -1.27 -13.16
CA ARG A 64 19.57 -2.48 -12.40
C ARG A 64 18.85 -2.17 -11.09
N ILE A 65 19.27 -1.14 -10.36
CA ILE A 65 18.58 -0.71 -9.12
C ILE A 65 17.18 -0.21 -9.43
N ARG A 66 17.02 0.59 -10.50
CA ARG A 66 15.71 1.08 -10.94
C ARG A 66 14.77 -0.06 -11.30
N ASP A 67 15.24 -1.04 -12.05
CA ASP A 67 14.43 -2.18 -12.48
C ASP A 67 14.02 -3.04 -11.27
N ALA A 68 14.97 -3.37 -10.39
CA ALA A 68 14.69 -4.15 -9.18
C ALA A 68 13.72 -3.44 -8.22
N MET A 69 13.85 -2.11 -8.09
CA MET A 69 12.95 -1.31 -7.28
C MET A 69 11.53 -1.25 -7.89
N THR A 70 11.43 -1.13 -9.21
CA THR A 70 10.16 -1.12 -9.93
C THR A 70 9.42 -2.45 -9.73
N ASP A 71 10.13 -3.58 -9.89
CA ASP A 71 9.56 -4.91 -9.70
C ASP A 71 9.06 -5.16 -8.26
N ASP A 72 9.83 -4.75 -7.24
CA ASP A 72 9.42 -4.93 -5.84
C ASP A 72 8.22 -4.04 -5.48
N LEU A 73 8.17 -2.81 -6.02
CA LEU A 73 7.03 -1.91 -5.83
C LEU A 73 5.76 -2.42 -6.52
N LEU A 74 5.86 -2.94 -7.75
CA LEU A 74 4.72 -3.54 -8.45
C LEU A 74 4.16 -4.74 -7.70
N LYS A 75 5.03 -5.63 -7.21
CA LYS A 75 4.61 -6.80 -6.40
C LYS A 75 3.94 -6.38 -5.10
N SER A 76 4.54 -5.43 -4.38
CA SER A 76 3.99 -4.91 -3.12
C SER A 76 2.65 -4.21 -3.34
N GLY A 77 2.54 -3.42 -4.42
CA GLY A 77 1.30 -2.76 -4.83
C GLY A 77 0.18 -3.73 -5.17
N ALA A 78 0.48 -4.76 -5.96
CA ALA A 78 -0.50 -5.79 -6.34
C ALA A 78 -1.02 -6.57 -5.12
N ALA A 79 -0.14 -6.90 -4.17
CA ALA A 79 -0.52 -7.54 -2.91
C ALA A 79 -1.45 -6.64 -2.09
N TYR A 80 -1.08 -5.36 -1.89
CA TYR A 80 -1.90 -4.40 -1.15
C TYR A 80 -3.29 -4.23 -1.77
N LEU A 81 -3.38 -4.06 -3.10
CA LEU A 81 -4.66 -3.94 -3.79
C LEU A 81 -5.52 -5.21 -3.65
N THR A 82 -4.90 -6.38 -3.62
CA THR A 82 -5.60 -7.65 -3.40
C THR A 82 -6.19 -7.73 -1.99
N ASP A 83 -5.44 -7.31 -0.97
CA ASP A 83 -5.89 -7.32 0.42
C ASP A 83 -7.02 -6.31 0.65
N VAL A 84 -6.86 -5.08 0.15
CA VAL A 84 -7.91 -4.05 0.20
C VAL A 84 -9.19 -4.53 -0.50
N ARG A 85 -9.06 -5.17 -1.67
CA ARG A 85 -10.22 -5.74 -2.38
C ARG A 85 -10.98 -6.73 -1.52
N LYS A 86 -10.29 -7.65 -0.84
CA LYS A 86 -10.93 -8.64 0.04
C LYS A 86 -11.65 -7.97 1.21
N GLU A 87 -10.99 -7.03 1.88
CA GLU A 87 -11.59 -6.29 3.02
C GLU A 87 -12.87 -5.56 2.60
N VAL A 88 -12.85 -4.90 1.43
CA VAL A 88 -14.03 -4.22 0.88
C VAL A 88 -15.14 -5.22 0.55
N GLN A 89 -14.81 -6.35 -0.07
CA GLN A 89 -15.79 -7.39 -0.39
C GLN A 89 -16.45 -7.95 0.88
N ASP A 90 -15.67 -8.28 1.91
CA ASP A 90 -16.19 -8.83 3.16
C ASP A 90 -17.12 -7.84 3.87
N ARG A 91 -16.76 -6.55 3.88
CA ARG A 91 -17.62 -5.48 4.41
C ARG A 91 -18.93 -5.37 3.65
N MET A 92 -18.90 -5.37 2.32
CA MET A 92 -20.12 -5.27 1.51
C MET A 92 -21.02 -6.48 1.71
N VAL A 93 -20.46 -7.69 1.75
CA VAL A 93 -21.23 -8.91 2.05
C VAL A 93 -21.86 -8.81 3.43
N LYS A 94 -21.10 -8.37 4.44
CA LYS A 94 -21.62 -8.18 5.80
C LYS A 94 -22.78 -7.17 5.81
N GLU A 95 -22.62 -6.00 5.21
CA GLU A 95 -23.67 -4.98 5.16
C GLU A 95 -24.95 -5.51 4.49
N VAL A 96 -24.82 -6.29 3.42
CA VAL A 96 -25.97 -6.92 2.75
C VAL A 96 -26.62 -7.99 3.64
N MET A 97 -25.83 -8.86 4.28
CA MET A 97 -26.36 -9.89 5.19
C MET A 97 -27.02 -9.27 6.42
N ASP A 98 -26.42 -8.23 7.00
CA ASP A 98 -26.98 -7.48 8.13
C ASP A 98 -28.29 -6.79 7.72
N GLY A 99 -28.41 -6.29 6.49
CA GLY A 99 -29.68 -5.76 5.96
C GLY A 99 -30.76 -6.84 5.82
N ILE A 100 -30.42 -8.01 5.28
CA ILE A 100 -31.38 -9.12 5.07
C ILE A 100 -31.82 -9.75 6.40
N PHE A 101 -30.90 -9.94 7.34
CA PHE A 101 -31.14 -10.70 8.57
C PHE A 101 -31.27 -9.85 9.84
N GLY A 102 -30.92 -8.55 9.78
CA GLY A 102 -30.90 -7.63 10.91
C GLY A 102 -32.22 -6.91 11.17
N GLU A 103 -33.10 -6.76 10.17
CA GLU A 103 -34.40 -6.10 10.35
C GLU A 103 -35.42 -6.94 11.16
N GLY A 104 -35.09 -8.20 11.52
CA GLY A 104 -35.99 -9.10 12.27
C GLY A 104 -35.81 -9.15 13.80
N ARG A 105 -34.85 -8.41 14.40
CA ARG A 105 -34.50 -8.59 15.83
C ARG A 105 -34.93 -7.49 16.81
N SER A 106 -35.89 -6.64 16.43
CA SER A 106 -36.39 -5.54 17.28
C SER A 106 -37.92 -5.49 17.47
N GLN A 107 -38.66 -6.59 17.30
CA GLN A 107 -40.12 -6.60 17.55
C GLN A 107 -40.63 -7.51 18.67
N ASP A 108 -39.77 -8.22 19.42
CA ASP A 108 -40.24 -9.22 20.39
C ASP A 108 -39.94 -8.89 21.87
N LYS A 109 -39.74 -7.60 22.19
CA LYS A 109 -39.60 -7.11 23.58
C LYS A 109 -40.61 -6.00 23.97
N ALA A 110 -41.73 -5.90 23.26
CA ALA A 110 -42.83 -5.01 23.63
C ALA A 110 -44.15 -5.76 23.90
N ALA A 111 -44.09 -7.08 24.10
CA ALA A 111 -45.23 -7.89 24.52
C ALA A 111 -44.83 -8.74 25.75
N ARG A 112 -44.72 -8.09 26.91
CA ARG A 112 -44.81 -8.69 28.24
C ARG A 112 -44.99 -7.59 29.29
#